data_AF-A0A533TIH8-F1
#
_entry.id   AF-A0A533TIH8-F1
#
_cell.length_a   1.000
_cell.length_b   1.000
_cell.length_c   1.000
_cell.angle_alpha   90.00
_cell.angle_beta   90.00
_cell.angle_gamma   90.00
#
_symmetry.space_group_name_H-M   'P 1'
#
loop_
_entity.id
_entity.type
_entity.pdbx_description
1 polymer ?
#
loop_
_entity_poly.entity_id
_entity_poly.type
_entity_poly.pdbx_seq_one_letter_code
_entity_poly.pdbx_strand_id
1 'polypeptide(L)'
;MSATSFRELVPILQTAIGPMILISGLGLLLLTMTNRLGRIIDRSRSLLDDLQSYPESYIIRINKEVAILWKRARYIRIAILLACITCFGASWLIILLFLSALVNLDLPMLLSAIFIVSMLSLSFSLLFFFVDVNMTLSALKIEMESHDKKRIIIETMASFK
;
A
#
# COMPACT_ATOMS: atom_id res chain seq x y z
N MET A 1 29.77 4.83 39.89
CA MET A 1 29.17 3.74 39.08
C MET A 1 28.07 4.26 38.15
N SER A 2 28.27 5.40 37.44
CA SER A 2 27.25 6.00 36.56
C SER A 2 27.65 6.06 35.08
N ALA A 3 28.93 5.86 34.75
CA ALA A 3 29.44 5.98 33.38
C ALA A 3 29.31 4.69 32.55
N THR A 4 29.16 3.51 33.18
CA THR A 4 28.99 2.22 32.51
C THR A 4 27.64 2.12 31.79
N SER A 5 26.55 2.54 32.44
CA SER A 5 25.20 2.44 31.87
C SER A 5 24.99 3.32 30.63
N PHE A 6 25.54 4.53 30.58
CA PHE A 6 25.47 5.39 29.38
C PHE A 6 26.29 4.83 28.21
N ARG A 7 27.48 4.26 28.49
CA ARG A 7 28.33 3.65 27.45
C ARG A 7 27.71 2.38 26.85
N GLU A 8 26.93 1.63 27.63
CA GLU A 8 26.20 0.45 27.16
C GLU A 8 24.95 0.82 26.34
N LEU A 9 24.27 1.91 26.70
CA LEU A 9 23.07 2.39 25.98
C LEU A 9 23.38 2.95 24.58
N VAL A 10 24.53 3.57 24.36
CA VAL A 10 24.87 4.19 23.07
C VAL A 10 24.86 3.18 21.90
N PRO A 11 25.54 2.01 21.96
CA PRO A 11 25.47 0.98 20.92
C PRO A 11 24.06 0.46 20.64
N ILE A 12 23.24 0.32 21.68
CA ILE A 12 21.85 -0.16 21.57
C ILE A 12 21.01 0.86 20.83
N LEU A 13 21.13 2.13 21.20
CA LEU A 13 20.48 3.25 20.51
C LEU A 13 20.88 3.27 19.04
N GLN A 14 22.18 3.12 18.74
CA GLN A 14 22.68 3.06 17.36
C GLN A 14 22.08 1.88 16.57
N THR A 15 21.97 0.71 17.19
CA THR A 15 21.39 -0.48 16.54
C THR A 15 19.89 -0.32 16.28
N ALA A 16 19.17 0.39 17.17
CA ALA A 16 17.75 0.70 17.01
C ALA A 16 17.45 1.72 15.88
N ILE A 17 18.45 2.47 15.40
CA ILE A 17 18.26 3.46 14.32
C ILE A 17 17.77 2.79 13.02
N GLY A 18 18.29 1.60 12.67
CA GLY A 18 17.92 0.91 11.43
C GLY A 18 16.41 0.64 11.31
N PRO A 19 15.81 -0.09 12.27
CA PRO A 19 14.37 -0.33 12.33
C PRO A 19 13.55 0.97 12.40
N MET A 20 14.02 2.00 13.12
CA MET A 20 13.32 3.28 13.22
C MET A 20 13.24 4.03 11.89
N ILE A 21 14.33 4.04 11.11
CA ILE A 21 14.35 4.60 9.75
C ILE A 21 13.34 3.87 8.85
N LEU A 22 13.26 2.55 8.96
CA LEU A 22 12.30 1.74 8.20
C LEU A 22 10.85 2.09 8.56
N ILE A 23 10.52 2.30 9.83
CA ILE A 23 9.18 2.72 10.27
C ILE A 23 8.82 4.09 9.68
N SER A 24 9.78 5.02 9.61
CA SER A 24 9.57 6.32 8.97
C SER A 24 9.24 6.17 7.47
N GLY A 25 10.00 5.35 6.74
CA GLY A 25 9.73 5.05 5.32
C GLY A 25 8.39 4.35 5.11
N LEU A 26 8.02 3.44 6.01
CA LEU A 26 6.71 2.79 6.04
C LEU A 26 5.56 3.78 6.20
N GLY A 27 5.72 4.82 7.03
CA GLY A 27 4.72 5.88 7.19
C GLY A 27 4.40 6.59 5.87
N LEU A 28 5.42 6.90 5.07
CA LEU A 28 5.24 7.52 3.75
C LEU A 28 4.55 6.59 2.75
N LEU A 29 4.90 5.30 2.77
CA LEU A 29 4.26 4.28 1.93
C LEU A 29 2.78 4.12 2.31
N LEU A 30 2.47 4.00 3.60
CA LEU A 30 1.11 3.90 4.11
C LEU A 30 0.27 5.12 3.75
N LEU A 31 0.84 6.33 3.87
CA LEU A 31 0.17 7.56 3.47
C LEU A 31 -0.17 7.53 1.97
N THR A 32 0.77 7.11 1.13
CA THR A 32 0.57 7.00 -0.33
C THR A 32 -0.53 5.99 -0.67
N MET A 33 -0.50 4.81 -0.06
CA MET A 33 -1.51 3.77 -0.27
C MET A 33 -2.91 4.22 0.20
N THR A 34 -2.97 4.88 1.36
CA THR A 34 -4.23 5.38 1.94
C THR A 34 -4.83 6.48 1.06
N ASN A 35 -4.02 7.43 0.59
CA ASN A 35 -4.45 8.46 -0.35
C ASN A 35 -4.97 7.88 -1.68
N ARG A 36 -4.36 6.80 -2.16
CA ARG A 36 -4.81 6.10 -3.36
C ARG A 36 -6.15 5.37 -3.13
N LEU A 37 -6.30 4.71 -2.00
CA LEU A 37 -7.55 4.05 -1.60
C LEU A 37 -8.70 5.07 -1.48
N GLY A 38 -8.45 6.21 -0.84
CA GLY A 38 -9.43 7.31 -0.71
C GLY A 38 -9.95 7.74 -2.08
N ARG A 39 -9.05 8.04 -3.03
CA ARG A 39 -9.43 8.41 -4.41
C ARG A 39 -10.29 7.35 -5.12
N ILE A 40 -10.02 6.06 -4.89
CA ILE A 40 -10.82 4.97 -5.49
C ILE A 40 -12.22 4.92 -4.85
N ILE A 41 -12.31 5.08 -3.54
CA ILE A 41 -13.59 5.10 -2.80
C ILE A 41 -14.41 6.32 -3.23
N ASP A 42 -13.80 7.50 -3.27
CA ASP A 42 -14.47 8.75 -3.65
C ASP A 42 -14.98 8.69 -5.10
N ARG A 43 -14.16 8.17 -6.04
CA ARG A 43 -14.61 7.94 -7.43
C ARG A 43 -15.72 6.90 -7.52
N SER A 44 -15.68 5.86 -6.70
CA SER A 44 -16.76 4.85 -6.68
C SER A 44 -18.06 5.45 -6.17
N ARG A 45 -17.99 6.33 -5.15
CA ARG A 45 -19.15 7.06 -4.62
C ARG A 45 -19.70 8.03 -5.64
N SER A 46 -18.87 8.83 -6.29
CA SER A 46 -19.33 9.80 -7.31
C SER A 46 -19.96 9.14 -8.53
N LEU A 47 -19.57 7.90 -8.86
CA LEU A 47 -20.21 7.12 -9.92
C LEU A 47 -21.57 6.55 -9.50
N LEU A 48 -21.79 6.35 -8.20
CA LEU A 48 -23.04 5.86 -7.62
C LEU A 48 -24.02 7.00 -7.31
N ASP A 49 -23.52 8.20 -7.01
CA ASP A 49 -24.33 9.42 -7.03
C ASP A 49 -24.83 9.63 -8.47
N ASP A 50 -26.13 9.91 -8.62
CA ASP A 50 -26.89 10.03 -9.88
C ASP A 50 -27.29 8.73 -10.59
N LEU A 51 -27.02 7.53 -10.05
CA LEU A 51 -27.36 6.26 -10.72
C LEU A 51 -28.87 6.11 -11.05
N GLN A 52 -29.75 6.73 -10.28
CA GLN A 52 -31.21 6.65 -10.43
C GLN A 52 -31.75 7.47 -11.61
N SER A 53 -30.99 8.43 -12.14
CA SER A 53 -31.41 9.33 -13.20
C SER A 53 -31.05 8.84 -14.61
N TYR A 54 -30.31 7.73 -14.72
CA TYR A 54 -29.78 7.24 -16.00
C TYR A 54 -30.56 6.05 -16.58
N PRO A 55 -30.53 5.84 -17.91
CA PRO A 55 -31.13 4.66 -18.54
C PRO A 55 -30.51 3.34 -18.03
N GLU A 56 -31.30 2.26 -17.97
CA GLU A 56 -30.90 0.89 -17.59
C GLU A 56 -29.56 0.42 -18.17
N SER A 57 -29.32 0.68 -19.47
CA SER A 57 -28.07 0.32 -20.15
C SER A 57 -26.84 1.04 -19.61
N TYR A 58 -27.01 2.26 -19.09
CA TYR A 58 -25.96 3.06 -18.47
C TYR A 58 -25.68 2.60 -17.03
N ILE A 59 -26.74 2.23 -16.29
CA ILE A 59 -26.66 1.65 -14.93
C ILE A 59 -25.83 0.35 -14.93
N ILE A 60 -26.08 -0.56 -15.89
CA ILE A 60 -25.32 -1.81 -16.02
C ILE A 60 -23.83 -1.55 -16.27
N ARG A 61 -23.49 -0.52 -17.05
CA ARG A 61 -22.11 -0.15 -17.36
C ARG A 61 -21.41 0.47 -16.14
N ILE A 62 -22.08 1.37 -15.41
CA ILE A 62 -21.53 1.96 -14.17
C ILE A 62 -21.29 0.87 -13.12
N ASN A 63 -22.24 -0.05 -12.92
CA ASN A 63 -22.06 -1.15 -11.96
C ASN A 63 -20.83 -2.03 -12.29
N LYS A 64 -20.55 -2.28 -13.58
CA LYS A 64 -19.32 -2.99 -13.99
C LYS A 64 -18.06 -2.19 -13.67
N GLU A 65 -18.05 -0.88 -13.88
CA GLU A 65 -16.91 -0.02 -13.57
C GLU A 65 -16.64 0.04 -12.05
N VAL A 66 -17.68 0.20 -11.25
CA VAL A 66 -17.62 0.18 -9.77
C VAL A 66 -17.10 -1.17 -9.26
N ALA A 67 -17.53 -2.29 -9.86
CA ALA A 67 -17.02 -3.61 -9.49
C ALA A 67 -15.50 -3.77 -9.74
N ILE A 68 -14.98 -3.18 -10.82
CA ILE A 68 -13.54 -3.16 -11.11
C ILE A 68 -12.79 -2.31 -10.08
N LEU A 69 -13.32 -1.12 -9.74
CA LEU A 69 -12.75 -0.23 -8.72
C LEU A 69 -12.70 -0.92 -7.34
N TRP A 70 -13.76 -1.64 -6.96
CA TRP A 70 -13.81 -2.43 -5.72
C TRP A 70 -12.77 -3.56 -5.69
N LYS A 71 -12.53 -4.23 -6.81
CA LYS A 71 -11.50 -5.26 -6.90
C LYS A 71 -10.10 -4.67 -6.65
N ARG A 72 -9.82 -3.47 -7.16
CA ARG A 72 -8.57 -2.73 -6.89
C ARG A 72 -8.44 -2.30 -5.43
N ALA A 73 -9.52 -1.76 -4.85
CA ALA A 73 -9.55 -1.38 -3.45
C ALA A 73 -9.16 -2.55 -2.53
N ARG A 74 -9.53 -3.79 -2.89
CA ARG A 74 -9.13 -4.99 -2.15
C ARG A 74 -7.62 -5.25 -2.18
N TYR A 75 -6.95 -5.09 -3.33
CA TYR A 75 -5.50 -5.28 -3.42
C TYR A 75 -4.74 -4.22 -2.61
N ILE A 76 -5.15 -2.94 -2.69
CA ILE A 76 -4.55 -1.88 -1.87
C ILE A 76 -4.77 -2.15 -0.38
N ARG A 77 -5.96 -2.58 0.01
CA ARG A 77 -6.25 -2.93 1.40
C ARG A 77 -5.34 -4.05 1.92
N ILE A 78 -5.09 -5.08 1.12
CA ILE A 78 -4.15 -6.15 1.47
C ILE A 78 -2.73 -5.60 1.61
N ALA A 79 -2.27 -4.76 0.66
CA ALA A 79 -0.95 -4.12 0.75
C ALA A 79 -0.78 -3.30 2.04
N ILE A 80 -1.79 -2.50 2.40
CA ILE A 80 -1.83 -1.71 3.65
C ILE A 80 -1.74 -2.63 4.87
N LEU A 81 -2.51 -3.72 4.91
CA LEU A 81 -2.48 -4.66 6.03
C LEU A 81 -1.10 -5.29 6.22
N LEU A 82 -0.43 -5.72 5.14
CA LEU A 82 0.93 -6.26 5.22
C LEU A 82 1.97 -5.22 5.63
N ALA A 83 1.81 -3.95 5.21
CA ALA A 83 2.65 -2.85 5.65
C ALA A 83 2.46 -2.57 7.16
N CYS A 84 1.22 -2.62 7.65
CA CYS A 84 0.94 -2.51 9.08
C CYS A 84 1.58 -3.64 9.87
N ILE A 85 1.48 -4.90 9.42
CA ILE A 85 2.15 -6.06 10.06
C ILE A 85 3.66 -5.84 10.15
N THR A 86 4.28 -5.32 9.10
CA THR A 86 5.70 -4.96 9.10
C THR A 86 5.99 -3.89 10.17
N CYS A 87 5.17 -2.84 10.25
CA CYS A 87 5.34 -1.77 11.21
C CYS A 87 5.23 -2.28 12.66
N PHE A 88 4.27 -3.16 12.93
CA PHE A 88 4.14 -3.86 14.20
C PHE A 88 5.38 -4.70 14.52
N GLY A 89 5.87 -5.49 13.56
CA GLY A 89 7.07 -6.31 13.74
C GLY A 89 8.34 -5.49 13.99
N ALA A 90 8.52 -4.38 13.25
CA ALA A 90 9.62 -3.44 13.47
C ALA A 90 9.53 -2.74 14.84
N SER A 91 8.33 -2.36 15.28
CA SER A 91 8.13 -1.75 16.60
C SER A 91 8.44 -2.76 17.72
N TRP A 92 8.01 -4.01 17.56
CA TRP A 92 8.31 -5.09 18.50
C TRP A 92 9.81 -5.39 18.57
N LEU A 93 10.50 -5.38 17.42
CA LEU A 93 11.94 -5.55 17.34
C LEU A 93 12.67 -4.48 18.16
N ILE A 94 12.26 -3.21 18.05
CA ILE A 94 12.85 -2.11 18.84
C ILE A 94 12.66 -2.37 20.34
N ILE A 95 11.43 -2.73 20.76
CA ILE A 95 11.13 -3.03 22.16
C ILE A 95 12.02 -4.18 22.67
N LEU A 96 12.13 -5.28 21.91
CA LEU A 96 12.96 -6.42 22.28
C LEU A 96 14.45 -6.10 22.33
N LEU A 97 14.94 -5.23 21.45
CA LEU A 97 16.34 -4.82 21.41
C LEU A 97 16.72 -4.05 22.69
N PHE A 98 15.84 -3.15 23.15
CA PHE A 98 16.01 -2.47 24.44
C PHE A 98 15.84 -3.41 25.64
N LEU A 99 14.88 -4.32 25.58
CA LEU A 99 14.63 -5.27 26.67
C LEU A 99 15.79 -6.26 26.83
N SER A 100 16.37 -6.73 25.72
CA SER A 100 17.55 -7.59 25.70
C SER A 100 18.71 -6.96 26.43
N ALA A 101 18.93 -5.66 26.23
CA ALA A 101 19.97 -4.91 26.92
C ALA A 101 19.70 -4.69 28.42
N LEU A 102 18.45 -4.38 28.80
CA LEU A 102 18.11 -4.11 30.20
C LEU A 102 18.18 -5.36 31.08
N VAL A 103 17.80 -6.52 30.52
CA VAL A 103 17.66 -7.78 31.26
C VAL A 103 18.83 -8.75 30.98
N ASN A 104 19.81 -8.35 30.15
CA ASN A 104 20.87 -9.24 29.63
C ASN A 104 20.31 -10.53 29.02
N LEU A 105 19.23 -10.42 28.22
CA LEU A 105 18.66 -11.56 27.51
C LEU A 105 19.41 -11.78 26.20
N ASP A 106 20.22 -12.83 26.15
CA ASP A 106 20.90 -13.30 24.92
C ASP A 106 19.94 -14.10 24.03
N LEU A 107 19.06 -13.40 23.31
CA LEU A 107 18.14 -14.00 22.34
C LEU A 107 18.35 -13.46 20.91
N PRO A 108 19.58 -13.51 20.35
CA PRO A 108 19.87 -12.99 19.02
C PRO A 108 19.08 -13.73 17.92
N MET A 109 18.76 -15.01 18.13
CA MET A 109 17.97 -15.81 17.18
C MET A 109 16.50 -15.38 17.12
N LEU A 110 15.92 -14.92 18.23
CA LEU A 110 14.55 -14.41 18.26
C LEU A 110 14.46 -13.05 17.55
N LEU A 111 15.43 -12.17 17.83
CA LEU A 111 15.53 -10.85 17.18
C LEU A 111 15.68 -11.00 15.66
N SER A 112 16.58 -11.87 15.20
CA SER A 112 16.80 -12.11 13.78
C SER A 112 15.57 -12.73 13.11
N ALA A 113 14.89 -13.68 13.75
CA ALA A 113 13.65 -14.27 13.23
C ALA A 113 12.54 -13.22 13.03
N ILE A 114 12.29 -12.37 14.03
CA ILE A 114 11.28 -11.31 13.96
C ILE A 114 11.63 -10.30 12.87
N PHE A 115 12.91 -9.94 12.76
CA PHE A 115 13.38 -9.03 11.71
C PHE A 115 13.15 -9.61 10.31
N ILE A 116 13.50 -10.88 10.08
CA ILE A 116 13.31 -11.55 8.79
C ILE A 116 11.83 -11.63 8.44
N VAL A 117 10.97 -12.05 9.37
CA VAL A 117 9.52 -12.12 9.14
C VAL A 117 8.95 -10.73 8.80
N SER A 118 9.40 -9.69 9.51
CA SER A 118 9.01 -8.31 9.22
C SER A 118 9.46 -7.89 7.82
N MET A 119 10.71 -8.16 7.45
CA MET A 119 11.23 -7.86 6.11
C MET A 119 10.49 -8.60 4.99
N LEU A 120 10.14 -9.87 5.20
CA LEU A 120 9.34 -10.63 4.23
C LEU A 120 7.94 -10.02 4.07
N SER A 121 7.28 -9.67 5.18
CA SER A 121 5.98 -8.98 5.16
C SER A 121 6.05 -7.65 4.39
N LEU A 122 7.15 -6.91 4.55
CA LEU A 122 7.40 -5.67 3.81
C LEU A 122 7.52 -5.94 2.32
N SER A 123 8.36 -6.90 1.93
CA SER A 123 8.55 -7.28 0.53
C SER A 123 7.23 -7.68 -0.13
N PHE A 124 6.41 -8.49 0.55
CA PHE A 124 5.09 -8.86 0.03
C PHE A 124 4.16 -7.64 -0.08
N SER A 125 4.12 -6.74 0.90
CA SER A 125 3.35 -5.49 0.81
C SER A 125 3.73 -4.66 -0.42
N LEU A 126 5.04 -4.50 -0.67
CA LEU A 126 5.54 -3.77 -1.84
C LEU A 126 5.17 -4.48 -3.14
N LEU A 127 5.23 -5.81 -3.20
CA LEU A 127 4.80 -6.56 -4.39
C LEU A 127 3.31 -6.34 -4.68
N PHE A 128 2.44 -6.40 -3.67
CA PHE A 128 1.01 -6.10 -3.85
C PHE A 128 0.78 -4.66 -4.31
N PHE A 129 1.51 -3.71 -3.73
CA PHE A 129 1.47 -2.32 -4.17
C PHE A 129 1.95 -2.15 -5.61
N PHE A 130 3.04 -2.81 -6.00
CA PHE A 130 3.58 -2.79 -7.34
C PHE A 130 2.60 -3.37 -8.37
N VAL A 131 1.97 -4.51 -8.05
CA VAL A 131 0.92 -5.11 -8.90
C VAL A 131 -0.26 -4.15 -9.06
N ASP A 132 -0.70 -3.51 -7.98
CA ASP A 132 -1.78 -2.53 -8.04
C ASP A 132 -1.41 -1.30 -8.89
N VAL A 133 -0.19 -0.76 -8.78
CA VAL A 133 0.32 0.30 -9.67
C VAL A 133 0.28 -0.12 -11.14
N ASN A 134 0.79 -1.31 -11.46
CA ASN A 134 0.80 -1.83 -12.83
C ASN A 134 -0.62 -2.07 -13.39
N MET A 135 -1.56 -2.51 -12.55
CA MET A 135 -2.96 -2.66 -12.94
C MET A 135 -3.61 -1.31 -13.27
N THR A 136 -3.31 -0.24 -12.52
CA THR A 136 -3.80 1.10 -12.85
C THR A 136 -3.26 1.59 -14.19
N LEU A 137 -1.97 1.38 -14.46
CA LEU A 137 -1.35 1.75 -15.75
C LEU A 137 -1.92 0.95 -16.92
N SER A 138 -2.07 -0.36 -16.75
CA SER A 138 -2.63 -1.25 -17.79
C SER A 138 -4.08 -0.89 -18.11
N ALA A 139 -4.87 -0.56 -17.09
CA ALA A 139 -6.24 -0.12 -17.31
C ALA A 139 -6.33 1.24 -17.98
N LEU A 140 -5.46 2.19 -17.62
CA LEU A 140 -5.39 3.49 -18.29
C LEU A 140 -5.04 3.31 -19.78
N LYS A 141 -4.11 2.41 -20.10
CA LYS A 141 -3.74 2.09 -21.48
C LYS A 141 -4.94 1.54 -22.28
N ILE A 142 -5.71 0.64 -21.68
CA ILE A 142 -6.93 0.08 -22.30
C ILE A 142 -8.01 1.18 -22.48
N GLU A 143 -8.16 2.07 -21.50
CA GLU A 143 -9.11 3.18 -21.57
C GLU A 143 -8.73 4.16 -22.69
N MET A 144 -7.44 4.49 -22.83
CA MET A 144 -6.90 5.32 -23.92
C MET A 144 -7.11 4.67 -25.29
N GLU A 145 -6.76 3.40 -25.46
CA GLU A 145 -6.99 2.66 -26.72
C GLU A 145 -8.48 2.61 -27.09
N SER A 146 -9.37 2.51 -26.10
CA SER A 146 -10.82 2.54 -26.32
C SER A 146 -11.33 3.92 -26.77
N HIS A 147 -10.74 5.00 -26.24
CA HIS A 147 -11.07 6.37 -26.63
C HIS A 147 -10.54 6.74 -28.01
N ASP A 148 -9.32 6.33 -28.36
CA ASP A 148 -8.78 6.52 -29.71
C ASP A 148 -9.61 5.78 -30.76
N LYS A 149 -9.98 4.53 -30.48
CA LYS A 149 -10.82 3.74 -31.38
C LYS A 149 -12.20 4.38 -31.58
N LYS A 150 -12.77 4.98 -30.52
CA LYS A 150 -14.05 5.69 -30.58
C LYS A 150 -13.94 7.01 -31.36
N ARG A 151 -12.84 7.75 -31.25
CA ARG A 151 -12.55 8.95 -32.05
C ARG A 151 -12.49 8.64 -33.55
N ILE A 152 -11.73 7.61 -33.92
CA ILE A 152 -11.54 7.21 -35.32
C ILE A 152 -12.86 6.82 -35.97
N ILE A 153 -13.73 6.10 -35.26
CA ILE A 153 -15.06 5.71 -35.77
C ILE A 153 -15.94 6.95 -36.01
N ILE A 154 -15.93 7.93 -35.10
CA ILE A 154 -16.71 9.16 -35.23
C ILE A 154 -16.22 9.99 -36.42
N GLU A 155 -14.89 10.15 -36.59
CA GLU A 155 -14.31 10.87 -37.74
C GLU A 155 -14.61 10.16 -39.08
N THR A 156 -14.54 8.82 -39.10
CA THR A 156 -14.88 8.03 -40.29
C THR A 156 -16.36 8.17 -40.66
N MET A 157 -17.27 8.16 -39.67
CA MET A 157 -18.70 8.37 -39.92
C MET A 157 -19.04 9.81 -40.33
N ALA A 158 -18.28 10.80 -39.85
CA ALA A 158 -18.45 12.20 -40.25
C ALA A 158 -17.93 12.49 -41.67
N SER A 159 -16.89 11.77 -42.12
CA SER A 159 -16.36 11.91 -43.49
C SER A 159 -17.23 11.25 -44.57
N PHE A 160 -18.16 10.39 -44.20
CA PHE A 160 -19.04 9.67 -45.14
C PHE A 160 -20.42 10.33 -45.31
N LYS A 161 -20.65 11.47 -44.65
CA LYS A 161 -21.89 12.25 -44.68
C LYS A 161 -21.66 13.61 -45.32
#